data_AF-A0A933FPY9-F1
#
_entry.id   AF-A0A933FPY9-F1
#
_cell.length_a   1.000
_cell.length_b   1.000
_cell.length_c   1.000
_cell.angle_alpha   90.00
_cell.angle_beta   90.00
_cell.angle_gamma   90.00
#
_symmetry.space_group_name_H-M   'P 1'
#
loop_
_entity.id
_entity.type
_entity.pdbx_description
1 polymer ?
#
loop_
_entity_poly.entity_id
_entity_poly.type
_entity_poly.pdbx_seq_one_letter_code
_entity_poly.pdbx_strand_id
1 'polypeptide(L)'
;MKKLFVAALFLFCSFVTVSAFSASLEEVTFLTRVETYETVADTTLVTLEGKRIPVPRGTRLNVAGFTPGEAFVISRQDKPNAFVRRSDIVPVDKAPRNY
;
A
#
# COMPACT_ATOMS: atom_id res chain seq x y z
N MET A 1 37.76 -18.74 -24.97
CA MET A 1 37.14 -17.53 -24.39
C MET A 1 35.62 -17.63 -24.54
N LYS A 2 34.88 -18.24 -23.58
CA LYS A 2 33.39 -18.31 -23.61
C LYS A 2 32.75 -18.90 -22.33
N LYS A 3 33.46 -18.95 -21.20
CA LYS A 3 32.97 -19.62 -19.96
C LYS A 3 32.92 -18.72 -18.71
N LEU A 4 33.27 -17.44 -18.83
CA LEU A 4 33.29 -16.51 -17.69
C LEU A 4 32.07 -15.58 -17.60
N PHE A 5 31.24 -15.52 -18.65
CA PHE A 5 30.12 -14.57 -18.69
C PHE A 5 28.83 -15.04 -18.00
N VAL A 6 28.66 -16.35 -17.77
CA VAL A 6 27.39 -16.89 -17.23
C VAL A 6 27.34 -16.85 -15.70
N ALA A 7 28.49 -16.85 -15.02
CA ALA A 7 28.55 -16.83 -13.56
C ALA A 7 28.22 -15.46 -12.95
N ALA A 8 28.43 -14.36 -13.69
CA ALA A 8 28.13 -13.01 -13.20
C ALA A 8 26.63 -12.68 -13.20
N LEU A 9 25.84 -13.34 -14.04
CA LEU A 9 24.41 -13.03 -14.18
C LEU A 9 23.55 -13.64 -13.06
N PHE A 10 23.99 -14.75 -12.46
CA PHE A 10 23.27 -15.38 -11.34
C PHE A 10 23.48 -14.67 -9.99
N LEU A 11 24.51 -13.84 -9.86
CA LEU A 11 24.78 -13.13 -8.61
C LEU A 11 24.00 -11.80 -8.47
N PHE A 12 23.42 -11.30 -9.57
CA PHE A 12 22.74 -10.00 -9.58
C PHE A 12 21.23 -10.08 -9.30
N CYS A 13 20.62 -11.27 -9.37
CA CYS A 13 19.19 -11.44 -9.08
C CYS A 13 18.86 -11.54 -7.58
N SER A 14 19.85 -11.62 -6.70
CA SER A 14 19.63 -11.80 -5.26
C SER A 14 19.37 -10.50 -4.48
N PHE A 15 19.49 -9.33 -5.12
CA PHE A 15 19.51 -8.03 -4.44
C PHE A 15 18.28 -7.16 -4.63
N VAL A 16 17.15 -7.74 -5.06
CA VAL A 16 15.86 -7.03 -5.01
C VAL A 16 14.97 -7.69 -3.97
N THR A 17 15.48 -7.78 -2.74
CA THR A 17 14.59 -7.79 -1.58
C THR A 17 13.91 -6.42 -1.60
N VAL A 18 12.78 -6.31 -2.28
CA VAL A 18 11.87 -5.19 -2.11
C VAL A 18 11.49 -5.22 -0.65
N SER A 19 12.21 -4.44 0.16
CA SER A 19 11.83 -4.15 1.53
C SER A 19 10.49 -3.44 1.41
N ALA A 20 9.41 -4.20 1.48
CA ALA A 20 8.08 -3.67 1.72
C ALA A 20 8.05 -3.24 3.18
N PHE A 21 8.85 -2.24 3.51
CA PHE A 21 8.79 -1.54 4.77
C PHE A 21 7.48 -0.75 4.70
N SER A 22 6.48 -1.20 5.46
CA SER A 22 5.28 -0.40 5.68
C SER A 22 5.74 0.98 6.15
N ALA A 23 5.21 2.05 5.56
CA ALA A 23 5.64 3.39 5.91
C ALA A 23 5.46 3.63 7.41
N SER A 24 6.37 4.41 8.00
CA SER A 24 6.30 4.75 9.41
C SER A 24 5.20 5.80 9.66
N LEU A 25 4.57 5.77 10.83
CA LEU A 25 3.52 6.76 11.17
C LEU A 25 4.07 8.20 11.20
N GLU A 26 5.37 8.36 11.47
CA GLU A 26 6.06 9.66 11.51
C GLU A 26 6.15 10.34 10.14
N GLU A 27 6.09 9.56 9.05
CA GLU A 27 6.12 10.07 7.67
C GLU A 27 4.74 10.48 7.15
N VAL A 28 3.68 10.28 7.94
CA VAL A 28 2.31 10.57 7.51
C VAL A 28 2.03 12.05 7.56
N THR A 29 1.79 12.63 6.39
CA THR A 29 1.14 13.94 6.28
C THR A 29 -0.36 13.77 6.47
N PHE A 30 -0.88 14.20 7.61
CA PHE A 30 -2.30 14.08 7.93
C PHE A 30 -3.15 15.09 7.15
N LEU A 31 -4.32 14.62 6.72
CA LEU A 31 -5.35 15.46 6.15
C LEU A 31 -6.03 16.29 7.24
N THR A 32 -6.63 17.41 6.86
CA THR A 32 -7.42 18.26 7.79
C THR A 32 -8.67 17.55 8.32
N ARG A 33 -9.15 16.54 7.59
CA ARG A 33 -10.23 15.64 7.98
C ARG A 33 -10.03 14.27 7.36
N VAL A 34 -10.65 13.27 7.97
CA VAL A 34 -10.69 11.91 7.41
C VAL A 34 -11.54 11.92 6.15
N GLU A 35 -11.01 11.38 5.06
CA GLU A 35 -11.68 11.30 3.76
C GLU A 35 -11.96 9.85 3.38
N THR A 36 -13.01 9.63 2.58
CA THR A 36 -13.34 8.29 2.09
C THR A 36 -12.74 8.06 0.71
N TYR A 37 -11.97 7.00 0.59
CA TYR A 37 -11.39 6.50 -0.66
C TYR A 37 -11.98 5.13 -0.99
N GLU A 38 -11.92 4.74 -2.24
CA GLU A 38 -12.34 3.43 -2.72
C GLU A 38 -11.15 2.71 -3.36
N THR A 39 -11.04 1.41 -3.08
CA THR A 39 -10.03 0.55 -3.69
C THR A 39 -10.36 0.28 -5.16
N VAL A 40 -9.40 0.52 -6.06
CA VAL A 40 -9.57 0.29 -7.51
C VAL A 40 -9.02 -1.05 -8.00
N ALA A 41 -8.30 -1.75 -7.14
CA ALA A 41 -7.78 -3.10 -7.35
C ALA A 41 -7.88 -3.90 -6.03
N ASP A 42 -7.80 -5.22 -6.14
CA ASP A 42 -7.58 -6.06 -4.96
C ASP A 42 -6.23 -5.70 -4.35
N THR A 43 -6.23 -5.35 -3.07
CA THR A 43 -5.05 -4.82 -2.38
C THR A 43 -4.92 -5.41 -0.98
N THR A 44 -3.91 -4.96 -0.24
CA THR A 44 -3.62 -5.43 1.10
C THR A 44 -3.40 -4.25 2.01
N LEU A 45 -4.14 -4.21 3.12
CA LEU A 45 -3.82 -3.35 4.24
C LEU A 45 -2.67 -3.98 5.04
N VAL A 46 -1.67 -3.17 5.38
CA VAL A 46 -0.54 -3.57 6.22
C VAL A 46 -0.60 -2.78 7.52
N THR A 47 -0.79 -3.45 8.65
CA THR A 47 -0.84 -2.78 9.96
C THR A 47 0.56 -2.35 10.41
N LEU A 48 0.64 -1.51 11.44
CA LEU A 48 1.91 -1.10 12.04
C LEU A 48 2.72 -2.29 12.57
N GLU A 49 2.04 -3.34 13.02
CA GLU A 49 2.63 -4.60 13.49
C GLU A 49 2.99 -5.56 12.34
N GLY A 50 2.79 -5.13 11.08
CA GLY A 50 3.08 -5.92 9.88
C GLY A 50 2.00 -6.93 9.50
N LYS A 51 0.84 -6.93 10.16
CA LYS A 51 -0.27 -7.82 9.80
C LYS A 51 -0.82 -7.42 8.44
N ARG A 52 -0.99 -8.41 7.56
CA ARG A 52 -1.52 -8.22 6.21
C ARG A 52 -2.99 -8.62 6.16
N ILE A 53 -3.85 -7.72 5.70
CA ILE A 53 -5.29 -7.92 5.61
C ILE A 53 -5.71 -7.70 4.15
N PRO A 54 -6.17 -8.74 3.42
CA PRO A 54 -6.62 -8.57 2.06
C PRO A 54 -7.89 -7.69 2.01
N VAL A 55 -7.95 -6.81 1.01
CA VAL A 55 -9.08 -5.92 0.78
C VAL A 55 -9.50 -6.03 -0.69
N PRO A 56 -10.74 -6.44 -0.97
CA PRO A 56 -11.21 -6.56 -2.34
C PRO A 56 -11.44 -5.19 -2.97
N ARG A 57 -11.33 -5.12 -4.31
CA ARG A 57 -11.70 -3.95 -5.10
C ARG A 57 -13.12 -3.47 -4.76
N GLY A 58 -13.32 -2.15 -4.77
CA GLY A 58 -14.60 -1.50 -4.45
C GLY A 58 -14.83 -1.30 -2.95
N THR A 59 -13.90 -1.76 -2.10
CA THR A 59 -13.97 -1.49 -0.66
C THR A 59 -13.68 -0.02 -0.37
N ARG A 60 -14.54 0.60 0.44
CA ARG A 60 -14.35 1.96 0.96
C ARG A 60 -13.46 1.98 2.19
N LEU A 61 -12.51 2.90 2.21
CA LEU A 61 -11.51 3.09 3.25
C LEU A 61 -11.58 4.52 3.79
N ASN A 62 -11.42 4.66 5.11
CA ASN A 62 -11.29 5.96 5.75
C ASN A 62 -9.81 6.33 5.82
N VAL A 63 -9.38 7.28 4.99
CA VAL A 63 -7.99 7.73 4.90
C VAL A 63 -7.81 8.98 5.75
N ALA A 64 -6.84 8.94 6.67
CA ALA A 64 -6.51 10.05 7.55
C ALA A 64 -5.26 10.84 7.09
N GLY A 65 -4.45 10.26 6.21
CA GLY A 65 -3.20 10.87 5.77
C GLY A 65 -2.50 10.07 4.68
N PHE A 66 -1.39 10.62 4.21
CA PHE A 66 -0.58 10.01 3.17
C PHE A 66 0.90 10.07 3.51
N THR A 67 1.62 9.04 3.10
CA THR A 67 3.06 9.08 2.85
C THR A 67 3.28 9.25 1.34
N PRO A 68 4.54 9.32 0.84
CA PRO A 68 4.78 9.40 -0.60
C PRO A 68 4.15 8.26 -1.41
N GLY A 69 4.12 7.04 -0.86
CA GLY A 69 3.65 5.84 -1.56
C GLY A 69 2.38 5.21 -1.01
N GLU A 70 1.98 5.53 0.22
CA GLU A 70 0.91 4.85 0.94
C GLU A 70 -0.11 5.82 1.53
N ALA A 71 -1.31 5.32 1.76
CA ALA A 71 -2.37 6.00 2.46
C ALA A 71 -2.54 5.36 3.83
N PHE A 72 -2.61 6.21 4.86
CA PHE A 72 -2.87 5.78 6.22
C PHE A 72 -4.38 5.68 6.44
N VAL A 73 -4.84 4.45 6.63
CA VAL A 73 -6.24 4.08 6.81
C VAL A 73 -6.52 3.89 8.29
N ILE A 74 -7.54 4.58 8.79
CA ILE A 74 -8.03 4.42 10.14
C ILE A 74 -9.29 3.55 10.15
N SER A 75 -9.32 2.52 10.99
CA SER A 75 -10.57 1.81 11.26
C SER A 75 -11.35 2.55 12.34
N ARG A 76 -12.69 2.50 12.26
CA ARG A 76 -13.56 3.03 13.33
C ARG A 76 -14.09 1.96 14.29
N GLN A 77 -13.88 0.67 13.99
CA GLN A 77 -14.41 -0.46 14.78
C GLN A 77 -13.37 -1.59 14.81
N ASP A 78 -12.71 -1.78 15.96
CA ASP A 78 -11.86 -2.92 16.38
C ASP A 78 -10.79 -3.45 15.41
N LYS A 79 -10.60 -2.82 14.25
CA LYS A 79 -9.55 -3.18 13.30
C LYS A 79 -8.35 -2.25 13.51
N PRO A 80 -7.13 -2.78 13.39
CA PRO A 80 -5.92 -1.98 13.50
C PRO A 80 -5.84 -0.94 12.39
N ASN A 81 -5.21 0.19 12.70
CA ASN A 81 -4.79 1.17 11.69
C ASN A 81 -3.79 0.51 10.74
N ALA A 82 -3.85 0.88 9.47
CA ALA A 82 -3.06 0.22 8.45
C ALA A 82 -2.72 1.14 7.29
N PHE A 83 -1.74 0.73 6.50
CA PHE A 83 -1.35 1.35 5.25
C PHE A 83 -1.87 0.57 4.06
N VAL A 84 -2.24 1.29 3.02
CA VAL A 84 -2.53 0.73 1.69
C VAL A 84 -1.77 1.54 0.65
N ARG A 85 -1.38 0.91 -0.47
CA ARG A 85 -0.72 1.64 -1.56
C ARG A 85 -1.63 2.73 -2.10
N ARG A 86 -1.06 3.92 -2.29
CA ARG A 86 -1.80 5.07 -2.80
C ARG A 86 -2.29 4.87 -4.24
N SER A 87 -1.57 4.08 -5.04
CA SER A 87 -1.98 3.70 -6.40
C SER A 87 -3.24 2.84 -6.46
N ASP A 88 -3.58 2.17 -5.37
CA ASP A 88 -4.63 1.17 -5.33
C ASP A 88 -5.96 1.75 -4.84
N ILE A 89 -5.98 3.05 -4.55
CA ILE A 89 -7.16 3.76 -4.04
C ILE A 89 -7.39 5.07 -4.79
N VAL A 90 -8.65 5.48 -4.87
CA VAL A 90 -9.05 6.77 -5.43
C VAL A 90 -10.10 7.45 -4.55
N PRO A 91 -10.20 8.79 -4.56
CA PRO A 91 -11.30 9.48 -3.92
C PRO A 91 -12.65 8.92 -4.41
N VAL A 92 -13.62 8.70 -3.51
CA VAL A 92 -14.92 8.08 -3.88
C VAL A 92 -15.67 8.87 -4.96
N ASP A 93 -15.53 10.20 -4.99
CA ASP A 93 -16.08 11.07 -6.04
C ASP A 93 -15.46 10.85 -7.42
N LYS A 94 -14.29 10.21 -7.48
CA LYS A 94 -13.54 9.87 -8.69
C LYS A 94 -13.51 8.37 -8.97
N ALA A 95 -14.15 7.54 -8.15
CA ALA A 95 -14.17 6.11 -8.36
C ALA A 95 -14.97 5.77 -9.64
N PRO A 96 -14.44 4.90 -10.52
CA PRO A 96 -15.18 4.45 -11.68
C PRO A 96 -16.43 3.69 -11.20
N ARG A 97 -17.62 4.27 -11.46
CA ARG A 97 -18.89 3.62 -11.14
C ARG A 97 -19.06 2.42 -12.06
N ASN A 98 -18.77 1.23 -11.56
CA ASN A 98 -19.20 -0.01 -12.20
C ASN A 98 -20.71 -0.11 -11.98
N TYR A 99 -21.50 0.32 -12.96
CA TYR A 99 -22.93 0.00 -13.07
C TYR A 99 -23.11 -1.41 -13.64
#